data_AF-A0A0M4E4I0-F1
#
_entry.id   AF-A0A0M4E4I0-F1
#
_cell.length_a   1.000
_cell.length_b   1.000
_cell.length_c   1.000
_cell.angle_alpha   90.00
_cell.angle_beta   90.00
_cell.angle_gamma   90.00
#
_symmetry.space_group_name_H-M   'P 1'
#
loop_
_entity.id
_entity.type
_entity.pdbx_description
1 polymer ?
#
loop_
_entity_poly.entity_id
_entity_poly.type
_entity_poly.pdbx_seq_one_letter_code
_entity_poly.pdbx_strand_id
1 'polypeptide(L)'
;MDLRLYLCSKCCQRCLWDELSDQEHRCQRCRLPDKGCIICCRRFEPREVNEQHCKRCDFHVVRHVTDQTPPPPLSLELEQDSDAELELAMAVPRPVPPPYERDESPIRQHSVAQRWEQIKQAIGI
;
A
#
# COMPACT_ATOMS: atom_id res chain seq x y z
N MET A 1 -10.77 -16.19 -31.24
CA MET A 1 -11.24 -14.90 -30.69
C MET A 1 -11.61 -15.14 -29.23
N ASP A 2 -10.80 -14.66 -28.30
CA ASP A 2 -11.11 -14.71 -26.88
C ASP A 2 -12.22 -13.69 -26.61
N LEU A 3 -13.45 -14.15 -26.36
CA LEU A 3 -14.59 -13.29 -25.99
C LEU A 3 -14.49 -12.81 -24.53
N ARG A 4 -13.28 -12.60 -24.03
CA ARG A 4 -13.06 -12.14 -22.66
C ARG A 4 -13.53 -10.70 -22.56
N LEU A 5 -14.61 -10.51 -21.82
CA LEU A 5 -15.16 -9.19 -21.53
C LEU A 5 -14.45 -8.60 -20.31
N TYR A 6 -13.98 -7.37 -20.44
CA TYR A 6 -13.48 -6.57 -19.34
C TYR A 6 -14.56 -5.62 -18.84
N LEU A 7 -14.70 -5.51 -17.53
CA LEU A 7 -15.57 -4.53 -16.89
C LEU A 7 -14.77 -3.25 -16.62
N CYS A 8 -15.12 -2.16 -17.32
CA CYS A 8 -14.44 -0.88 -17.15
C CYS A 8 -14.67 -0.31 -15.74
N SER A 9 -13.61 0.05 -15.03
CA SER A 9 -13.68 0.63 -13.68
C SER A 9 -14.30 2.04 -13.63
N LYS A 10 -14.31 2.78 -14.74
CA LYS A 10 -14.85 4.15 -14.81
C LYS A 10 -16.34 4.20 -15.15
N CYS A 11 -16.79 3.47 -16.17
CA CYS A 11 -18.18 3.50 -16.63
C CYS A 11 -18.99 2.24 -16.32
N CYS A 12 -18.36 1.22 -15.70
CA CYS A 12 -18.96 -0.07 -15.36
C CYS A 12 -19.60 -0.79 -16.55
N GLN A 13 -19.21 -0.45 -17.78
CA GLN A 13 -19.65 -1.13 -19.00
C GLN A 13 -18.71 -2.27 -19.32
N ARG A 14 -19.26 -3.32 -19.93
CA ARG A 14 -18.47 -4.41 -20.50
C ARG A 14 -17.93 -3.97 -21.86
N CYS A 15 -16.65 -4.23 -22.08
CA CYS A 15 -15.96 -4.00 -23.34
C CYS A 15 -15.06 -5.20 -23.66
N LEU A 16 -14.68 -5.35 -24.92
CA LEU A 16 -13.75 -6.42 -25.29
C LEU A 16 -12.36 -6.08 -24.76
N TRP A 17 -11.59 -7.11 -24.39
CA TRP A 17 -10.19 -6.93 -24.00
C TRP A 17 -9.39 -6.25 -25.11
N ASP A 18 -9.65 -6.59 -26.36
CA ASP A 18 -8.98 -6.00 -27.55
C ASP A 18 -9.32 -4.51 -27.76
N GLU A 19 -10.38 -4.00 -27.13
CA GLU A 19 -10.78 -2.60 -27.20
C GLU A 19 -10.12 -1.75 -26.11
N LEU A 20 -9.40 -2.36 -25.17
CA LEU A 20 -8.70 -1.64 -24.12
C LEU A 20 -7.46 -0.93 -24.67
N SER A 21 -7.17 0.25 -24.15
CA SER A 21 -5.87 0.88 -24.38
C SER A 21 -4.75 0.01 -23.82
N ASP A 22 -3.73 -0.27 -24.64
CA ASP A 22 -2.51 -0.99 -24.24
C ASP A 22 -1.74 -0.28 -23.11
N GLN A 23 -1.89 1.04 -22.99
CA GLN A 23 -1.15 1.83 -22.00
C GLN A 23 -1.87 1.92 -20.66
N GLU A 24 -3.17 2.25 -20.69
CA GLU A 24 -3.92 2.63 -19.49
C GLU A 24 -5.09 1.69 -19.18
N HIS A 25 -5.31 0.63 -19.98
CA HIS A 25 -6.39 -0.35 -19.83
C HIS A 25 -7.77 0.31 -19.68
N ARG A 26 -8.03 1.35 -20.48
CA ARG A 26 -9.32 2.07 -20.50
C ARG A 26 -10.17 1.63 -21.67
N CYS A 27 -11.48 1.56 -21.45
CA CYS A 27 -12.42 1.33 -22.53
C CYS A 27 -12.49 2.56 -23.46
N GLN A 28 -12.92 2.35 -24.71
CA GLN A 28 -13.01 3.39 -25.73
C GLN A 28 -13.84 4.62 -25.33
N ARG A 29 -14.82 4.44 -24.42
CA ARG A 29 -15.68 5.54 -23.93
C ARG A 29 -15.02 6.38 -22.84
N CYS A 30 -14.15 5.77 -22.03
CA CYS A 30 -13.47 6.44 -20.92
C CYS A 30 -12.03 6.84 -21.26
N ARG A 31 -11.54 6.43 -22.41
CA ARG A 31 -10.26 6.83 -22.98
C ARG A 31 -10.30 8.32 -23.30
N LEU A 32 -9.31 9.05 -22.81
CA LEU A 32 -9.12 10.45 -23.17
C LEU A 32 -8.25 10.54 -24.43
N PRO A 33 -8.44 11.57 -25.27
CA PRO A 33 -7.57 11.79 -26.42
C PRO A 33 -6.11 11.98 -26.00
N ASP A 34 -5.18 11.43 -26.77
CA ASP A 34 -3.76 11.62 -26.51
C ASP A 34 -3.38 13.10 -26.51
N LYS A 35 -2.55 13.50 -25.56
CA LYS A 35 -2.00 14.86 -25.44
C LYS A 35 -0.49 14.86 -25.62
N GLY A 36 0.07 16.01 -25.97
CA GLY A 36 1.51 16.23 -25.92
C GLY A 36 1.95 16.55 -24.51
N CYS A 37 2.98 15.87 -24.01
CA CYS A 37 3.59 16.20 -22.73
C CYS A 37 4.34 17.55 -22.83
N ILE A 38 4.07 18.48 -21.91
CA ILE A 38 4.71 19.81 -21.94
C ILE A 38 6.23 19.77 -21.65
N ILE A 39 6.73 18.68 -21.04
CA ILE A 39 8.15 18.52 -20.66
C ILE A 39 8.95 17.86 -21.79
N CYS A 40 8.46 16.73 -22.31
CA CYS A 40 9.21 15.93 -23.30
C CYS A 40 8.61 15.94 -24.71
N CYS A 41 7.51 16.67 -24.92
CA CYS A 41 6.77 16.80 -26.18
C CYS A 41 6.24 15.47 -26.78
N ARG A 42 6.41 14.34 -26.09
CA ARG A 42 5.88 13.04 -26.54
C ARG A 42 4.37 12.95 -26.33
N ARG A 43 3.69 12.26 -27.23
CA ARG A 43 2.27 11.92 -27.07
C ARG A 43 2.10 10.91 -25.93
N PHE A 44 1.08 11.10 -25.10
CA PHE A 44 0.71 10.18 -24.04
C PHE A 44 -0.81 10.16 -23.85
N GLU A 45 -1.33 9.06 -23.31
CA GLU A 45 -2.73 8.92 -22.94
C GLU A 45 -2.94 9.44 -21.50
N PRO A 46 -3.65 10.57 -21.29
CA PRO A 46 -3.86 11.11 -19.96
C PRO A 46 -4.89 10.30 -19.16
N ARG A 47 -4.65 10.15 -17.86
CA ARG A 47 -5.56 9.53 -16.89
C ARG A 47 -6.69 10.45 -16.49
N GLU A 48 -6.40 11.75 -16.44
CA GLU A 48 -7.30 12.82 -16.03
C GLU A 48 -7.28 13.97 -17.05
N VAL A 49 -8.40 14.71 -17.12
CA VAL A 49 -8.54 15.82 -18.08
C VAL A 49 -7.50 16.91 -17.86
N ASN A 50 -7.02 17.08 -16.62
CA ASN A 50 -6.07 18.13 -16.25
C ASN A 50 -4.60 17.70 -16.34
N GLU A 51 -4.32 16.44 -16.69
CA GLU A 51 -2.95 15.93 -16.76
C GLU A 51 -2.20 16.52 -17.97
N GLN A 52 -1.03 17.12 -17.74
CA GLN A 52 -0.22 17.82 -18.76
C GLN A 52 1.13 17.14 -19.04
N HIS A 53 1.51 16.15 -18.23
CA HIS A 53 2.79 15.46 -18.31
C HIS A 53 2.58 13.97 -18.50
N CYS A 54 3.48 13.32 -19.25
CA CYS A 54 3.46 11.86 -19.36
C CYS A 54 3.94 11.24 -18.04
N LYS A 55 3.54 9.98 -17.78
CA LYS A 55 3.92 9.21 -16.57
C LYS A 55 5.42 9.28 -16.21
N ARG A 56 6.28 9.32 -17.22
CA ARG A 56 7.73 9.38 -17.03
C ARG A 56 8.16 10.74 -16.49
N CYS A 57 7.62 11.82 -17.03
CA CYS A 57 7.88 13.18 -16.55
C CYS A 57 7.17 13.47 -15.23
N ASP A 58 5.95 12.94 -15.04
CA ASP A 58 5.19 13.04 -13.80
C ASP A 58 5.99 12.48 -12.61
N PHE A 59 6.58 11.30 -12.78
CA PHE A 59 7.48 10.71 -11.79
C PHE A 59 8.65 11.63 -11.40
N HIS A 60 9.26 12.32 -12.38
CA HIS A 60 10.37 13.24 -12.10
C HIS A 60 9.90 14.48 -11.34
N VAL A 61 8.74 15.04 -11.69
CA VAL A 61 8.16 16.19 -10.98
C VAL A 61 7.87 15.83 -9.52
N VAL A 62 7.23 14.69 -9.26
CA VAL A 62 6.89 14.25 -7.90
C VAL A 62 8.14 14.02 -7.04
N ARG A 63 9.22 13.44 -7.59
CA ARG A 63 10.47 13.27 -6.83
C ARG A 63 11.08 14.60 -6.43
N HIS A 64 11.16 15.57 -7.33
CA HIS A 64 11.74 16.88 -7.01
C HIS A 64 10.95 17.66 -5.96
N VAL A 65 9.62 17.50 -5.89
CA VAL A 65 8.80 18.10 -4.83
C VAL A 65 9.04 17.41 -3.48
N THR A 66 9.21 16.09 -3.48
CA THR A 66 9.47 15.32 -2.25
C THR A 66 10.84 15.65 -1.68
N ASP A 67 11.85 15.78 -2.53
CA ASP A 67 13.23 16.10 -2.11
C ASP A 67 13.41 17.56 -1.63
N GLN A 68 12.49 18.46 -1.98
CA GLN A 68 12.51 19.87 -1.54
C GLN A 68 11.73 20.13 -0.25
N THR A 69 10.97 19.16 0.25
CA THR A 69 10.28 19.32 1.54
C THR A 69 11.33 19.17 2.64
N PRO A 70 11.70 20.25 3.37
CA PRO A 70 12.62 20.09 4.49
C PRO A 70 11.98 19.13 5.49
N PRO A 71 12.75 18.19 6.08
CA PRO A 71 12.21 17.32 7.11
C PRO A 71 11.59 18.17 8.21
N PRO A 72 10.45 17.74 8.81
CA PRO A 72 9.90 18.44 9.94
C PRO A 72 11.00 18.57 11.02
N PRO A 73 11.14 19.75 11.66
CA PRO A 73 12.10 19.89 12.74
C PRO A 73 11.75 18.85 13.80
N LEU A 74 12.70 17.96 14.08
CA LEU A 74 12.59 17.05 15.22
C LEU A 74 12.67 17.95 16.46
N SER A 75 11.51 18.29 17.03
CA SER A 75 11.42 18.74 18.42
C SER A 75 11.83 17.55 19.28
N LEU A 76 13.13 17.35 19.46
CA LEU A 76 13.67 16.53 20.53
C LEU A 76 13.41 17.28 21.83
N GLU A 77 12.16 17.25 22.29
CA GLU A 77 11.87 17.44 23.70
C GLU A 77 12.55 16.26 24.39
N LEU A 78 13.80 16.45 24.81
CA LEU A 78 14.41 15.59 25.80
C LEU A 78 13.49 15.65 27.02
N GLU A 79 12.64 14.65 27.17
CA GLU A 79 12.04 14.32 28.45
C GLU A 79 13.23 14.04 29.38
N GLN A 80 13.64 15.07 30.13
CA GLN A 80 14.45 14.92 31.32
C GLN A 80 13.56 14.23 32.36
N ASP A 81 13.40 12.92 32.20
CA ASP A 81 12.93 12.06 33.28
C ASP A 81 13.97 12.13 34.39
N SER A 82 13.69 12.98 35.37
CA SER A 82 14.38 12.99 36.65
C SER A 82 14.23 11.61 37.29
N ASP A 83 15.36 11.00 37.61
CA ASP A 83 15.64 9.70 38.26
C ASP A 83 14.90 9.41 39.61
N ALA A 84 13.77 10.07 39.89
CA ALA A 84 13.06 9.95 41.17
C ALA A 84 11.84 9.00 41.13
N GLU A 85 11.30 8.65 39.95
CA GLU A 85 10.09 7.81 39.88
C GLU A 85 10.37 6.30 39.84
N LEU A 86 11.60 5.89 39.51
CA LEU A 86 11.94 4.48 39.32
C LEU A 86 12.10 3.69 40.64
N GLU A 87 12.47 4.33 41.75
CA GLU A 87 12.55 3.65 43.06
C GLU A 87 11.17 3.31 43.64
N LEU A 88 10.12 4.07 43.30
CA LEU A 88 8.78 3.83 43.86
C LEU A 88 8.05 2.66 43.16
N ALA A 89 8.39 2.35 41.91
CA ALA A 89 7.80 1.26 41.14
C ALA A 89 8.31 -0.14 41.55
N MET A 90 9.42 -0.24 42.29
CA MET A 90 9.98 -1.52 42.74
C MET A 90 9.32 -2.05 44.04
N ALA A 91 8.47 -1.26 44.69
CA ALA A 91 7.86 -1.62 45.98
C ALA A 91 6.45 -2.21 45.89
N VAL A 92 5.87 -2.37 44.69
CA VAL A 92 4.50 -2.91 44.52
C VAL A 92 4.57 -4.35 43.98
N PRO A 93 4.26 -5.38 44.79
CA PRO A 93 4.04 -6.71 44.27
C PRO A 93 2.86 -6.69 43.29
N ARG A 94 3.11 -7.01 42.02
CA ARG A 94 2.03 -7.23 41.04
C ARG A 94 1.11 -8.36 41.54
N PRO A 95 -0.22 -8.17 41.54
CA PRO A 95 -1.14 -9.26 41.83
C PRO A 95 -0.98 -10.37 40.79
N VAL A 96 -0.67 -11.58 41.24
CA VAL A 96 -0.72 -12.78 40.40
C VAL A 96 -2.19 -13.05 40.08
N PRO A 97 -2.59 -13.16 38.80
CA PRO A 97 -3.97 -13.52 38.46
C PRO A 97 -4.28 -14.94 38.98
N PRO A 98 -5.51 -15.18 39.47
CA PRO A 98 -5.89 -16.46 40.06
C PRO A 98 -5.89 -17.59 39.00
N PRO A 99 -5.71 -18.85 39.42
CA PRO A 99 -5.37 -19.96 38.53
C PRO A 99 -6.43 -20.33 37.49
N TYR A 100 -7.65 -19.78 37.57
CA TYR A 100 -8.79 -20.22 36.79
C TYR A 100 -8.97 -19.47 35.45
N GLU A 101 -8.23 -18.39 35.20
CA GLU A 101 -8.25 -17.67 33.90
C GLU A 101 -7.11 -18.09 32.97
N ARG A 102 -6.56 -19.29 33.19
CA ARG A 102 -5.63 -19.91 32.25
C ARG A 102 -6.44 -20.69 31.23
N ASP A 103 -7.04 -19.98 30.27
CA ASP A 103 -7.58 -20.61 29.07
C ASP A 103 -6.37 -21.17 28.29
N GLU A 104 -6.05 -22.44 28.55
CA GLU A 104 -5.01 -23.21 27.86
C GLU A 104 -5.45 -23.51 26.42
N SER A 105 -5.57 -22.47 25.61
CA SER A 105 -5.36 -22.59 24.18
C SER A 105 -3.86 -22.46 23.95
N PRO A 106 -3.12 -23.55 23.68
CA PRO A 106 -1.72 -23.42 23.32
C PRO A 106 -1.68 -22.65 22.00
N ILE A 107 -1.20 -21.40 22.06
CA ILE A 107 -0.77 -20.66 20.88
C ILE A 107 0.38 -21.49 20.31
N ARG A 108 0.05 -22.45 19.44
CA ARG A 108 1.03 -23.21 18.69
C ARG A 108 1.69 -22.22 17.75
N GLN A 109 2.82 -21.68 18.20
CA GLN A 109 3.72 -20.88 17.38
C GLN A 109 4.32 -21.79 16.32
N HIS A 110 3.53 -22.12 15.30
CA HIS A 110 4.06 -22.82 14.14
C HIS A 110 4.98 -21.86 13.41
N SER A 111 6.22 -22.31 13.20
CA SER A 111 7.14 -21.57 12.34
C SER A 111 6.53 -21.44 10.94
N VAL A 112 6.92 -20.39 10.22
CA VAL A 112 6.44 -20.13 8.86
C VAL A 112 6.65 -21.37 7.96
N ALA A 113 7.74 -22.11 8.18
CA ALA A 113 8.02 -23.36 7.47
C ALA A 113 6.99 -24.47 7.75
N GLN A 114 6.62 -24.71 9.01
CA GLN A 114 5.58 -25.70 9.35
C GLN A 114 4.22 -25.34 8.75
N ARG A 115 3.91 -24.04 8.70
CA ARG A 115 2.66 -23.55 8.12
C ARG A 115 2.62 -23.75 6.61
N TRP A 116 3.76 -23.64 5.94
CA TRP A 116 3.89 -23.90 4.50
C TRP A 116 3.73 -25.39 4.17
N GLU A 117 4.28 -26.30 4.97
CA GLU A 117 4.10 -27.74 4.78
C GLU A 117 2.65 -28.18 4.93
N GLN A 118 1.91 -27.60 5.89
CA GLN A 118 0.48 -27.86 6.05
C GLN A 118 -0.34 -27.42 4.84
N ILE A 119 0.01 -26.27 4.24
CA ILE A 119 -0.66 -25.77 3.04
C ILE A 119 -0.45 -26.74 1.86
N LYS A 120 0.79 -27.20 1.63
CA LYS A 120 1.11 -28.18 0.59
C LYS A 120 0.28 -29.46 0.72
N GLN A 121 0.23 -30.01 1.93
CA GLN A 121 -0.59 -31.21 2.22
C GLN A 121 -2.08 -30.99 1.95
N ALA A 122 -2.62 -29.83 2.30
CA ALA A 122 -4.03 -29.51 2.08
C ALA A 122 -4.40 -29.37 0.59
N ILE A 123 -3.46 -28.95 -0.25
CA ILE A 123 -3.67 -28.75 -1.70
C ILE A 123 -3.12 -29.89 -2.56
N GLY A 124 -2.58 -30.95 -1.94
CA GLY A 124 -2.09 -32.15 -2.63
C GLY A 124 -0.82 -31.91 -3.45
N ILE A 125 0.09 -31.07 -2.95
CA ILE A 125 1.42 -30.79 -3.54
C ILE A 125 2.52 -31.35 -2.63
#